data_AF-H8L2H7-F1
#
_entry.id   AF-H8L2H7-F1
#
_cell.length_a   1.000
_cell.length_b   1.000
_cell.length_c   1.000
_cell.angle_alpha   90.00
_cell.angle_beta   90.00
_cell.angle_gamma   90.00
#
_symmetry.space_group_name_H-M   'P 1'
#
loop_
_entity.id
_entity.type
_entity.pdbx_description
1 polymer ?
#
loop_
_entity_poly.entity_id
_entity_poly.type
_entity_poly.pdbx_seq_one_letter_code
_entity_poly.pdbx_strand_id
1 'polypeptide(L)'
;MKGGRHAAQATAVQRDRIVMVKELGCICCQMNRAAGRPTAFFGVAEAHHLLSGGRRRGHEYTIGLCPWHHRAVPPFESAGTADMVRMFGPSVATGSRAFHERYGTDDELLEYQEQLLAGARAVMREVAV
;
A
#
# COMPACT_ATOMS: atom_id res chain seq x y z
N MET A 1 1.57 35.47 -2.30
CA MET A 1 1.73 34.02 -2.58
C MET A 1 0.86 33.26 -1.60
N LYS A 2 -0.19 32.57 -2.06
CA LYS A 2 -1.11 31.84 -1.17
C LYS A 2 -0.45 30.54 -0.73
N GLY A 3 -0.10 30.45 0.56
CA GLY A 3 0.53 29.26 1.15
C GLY A 3 -0.30 28.01 0.87
N GLY A 4 0.33 27.00 0.31
CA GLY A 4 -0.30 25.70 0.07
C GLY A 4 -0.80 25.15 1.40
N ARG A 5 -2.09 24.80 1.46
CA ARG A 5 -2.66 24.14 2.64
C ARG A 5 -1.99 22.79 2.80
N HIS A 6 -1.03 22.69 3.72
CA HIS A 6 -0.48 21.40 4.14
C HIS A 6 -1.62 20.53 4.68
N ALA A 7 -1.59 19.23 4.38
CA ALA A 7 -2.50 18.28 5.00
C ALA A 7 -2.37 18.40 6.53
N ALA A 8 -3.49 18.30 7.25
CA ALA A 8 -3.47 18.33 8.71
C ALA A 8 -2.52 17.25 9.26
N GLN A 9 -1.89 17.52 10.40
CA GLN A 9 -1.06 16.52 11.07
C GLN A 9 -1.92 15.34 11.54
N ALA A 10 -1.36 14.14 11.48
CA ALA A 10 -2.04 12.93 11.93
C ALA A 10 -2.26 12.96 13.45
N THR A 11 -3.48 12.63 13.90
CA THR A 11 -3.81 12.34 15.30
C THR A 11 -3.08 11.07 15.79
N ALA A 12 -3.09 10.81 17.10
CA ALA A 12 -2.51 9.58 17.65
C ALA A 12 -3.13 8.32 17.00
N VAL A 13 -4.46 8.25 16.93
CA VAL A 13 -5.19 7.13 16.31
C VAL A 13 -4.81 6.96 14.83
N GLN A 14 -4.64 8.05 14.08
CA GLN A 14 -4.22 7.99 12.68
C GLN A 14 -2.78 7.51 12.54
N ARG A 15 -1.87 7.91 13.44
CA ARG A 15 -0.50 7.41 13.46
C ARG A 15 -0.45 5.91 13.76
N ASP A 16 -1.22 5.44 14.74
CA ASP A 16 -1.27 4.02 15.09
C ASP A 16 -1.83 3.19 13.93
N ARG A 17 -2.85 3.69 13.23
CA ARG A 17 -3.35 3.10 11.99
C ARG A 17 -2.24 3.00 10.94
N ILE A 18 -1.52 4.08 10.69
CA ILE A 18 -0.44 4.10 9.69
C ILE A 18 0.67 3.11 10.06
N VAL A 19 1.03 3.00 11.34
CA VAL A 19 1.98 1.99 11.81
C VAL A 19 1.45 0.59 11.48
N MET A 20 0.21 0.26 11.84
CA MET A 20 -0.37 -1.05 11.51
C MET A 20 -0.41 -1.33 10.00
N VAL A 21 -0.76 -0.34 9.18
CA VAL A 21 -0.72 -0.46 7.72
C VAL A 21 0.67 -0.85 7.22
N LYS A 22 1.72 -0.24 7.78
CA LYS A 22 3.10 -0.57 7.41
C LYS A 22 3.51 -1.97 7.87
N GLU A 23 3.14 -2.36 9.09
CA GLU A 23 3.46 -3.67 9.66
C GLU A 23 2.74 -4.83 8.94
N LEU A 24 1.53 -4.59 8.44
CA LEU A 24 0.80 -5.56 7.60
C LEU A 24 1.47 -5.79 6.23
N GLY A 25 2.37 -4.90 5.82
CA GLY A 25 3.15 -5.06 4.60
C GLY A 25 2.38 -4.69 3.33
N CYS A 26 2.91 -5.14 2.19
CA CYS A 26 2.42 -4.71 0.88
C CYS A 26 1.17 -5.48 0.44
N ILE A 27 0.04 -4.79 0.28
CA ILE A 27 -1.21 -5.43 -0.15
C ILE A 27 -1.12 -6.05 -1.55
N CYS A 28 -0.37 -5.43 -2.46
CA CYS A 28 -0.14 -5.98 -3.80
C CYS A 28 0.67 -7.29 -3.75
N CYS A 29 1.66 -7.39 -2.86
CA CYS A 29 2.39 -8.64 -2.64
C CYS A 29 1.50 -9.72 -2.00
N GLN A 30 0.59 -9.34 -1.09
CA GLN A 30 -0.37 -10.29 -0.53
C GLN A 30 -1.34 -10.83 -1.59
N MET A 31 -1.89 -9.95 -2.44
CA MET A 31 -2.74 -10.34 -3.57
C MET A 31 -1.99 -11.20 -4.59
N ASN A 32 -0.72 -10.91 -4.86
CA ASN A 32 0.11 -11.77 -5.71
C ASN A 32 0.25 -13.16 -5.10
N ARG A 33 0.62 -13.25 -3.81
CA ARG A 33 0.75 -14.53 -3.10
C ARG A 33 -0.56 -15.32 -3.13
N ALA A 34 -1.70 -14.68 -2.83
CA ALA A 34 -3.02 -15.31 -2.85
C ALA A 34 -3.37 -15.86 -4.24
N ALA A 35 -2.86 -15.23 -5.30
CA ALA A 35 -3.01 -15.67 -6.68
C ALA A 35 -1.86 -16.56 -7.20
N GLY A 36 -0.98 -17.07 -6.33
CA GLY A 36 0.16 -17.93 -6.71
C GLY A 36 1.25 -17.23 -7.54
N ARG A 37 1.33 -15.89 -7.45
CA ARG A 37 2.26 -15.05 -8.22
C ARG A 37 3.45 -14.57 -7.36
N PRO A 38 4.61 -14.29 -7.96
CA PRO A 38 5.78 -13.79 -7.23
C PRO A 38 5.53 -12.47 -6.52
N THR A 39 6.27 -12.25 -5.43
CA THR A 39 6.21 -11.03 -4.61
C THR A 39 7.55 -10.31 -4.61
N ALA A 40 7.54 -8.99 -4.72
CA ALA A 40 8.76 -8.20 -4.80
C ALA A 40 9.44 -7.98 -3.44
N PHE A 41 8.73 -8.18 -2.32
CA PHE A 41 9.23 -7.81 -1.00
C PHE A 41 8.50 -8.55 0.13
N PHE A 42 9.21 -8.87 1.21
CA PHE A 42 8.69 -9.37 2.47
C PHE A 42 9.22 -8.52 3.61
N GLY A 43 8.41 -7.60 4.14
CA GLY A 43 8.80 -6.71 5.22
C GLY A 43 7.85 -5.54 5.39
N VAL A 44 8.29 -4.55 6.16
CA VAL A 44 7.53 -3.34 6.48
C VAL A 44 7.27 -2.51 5.21
N ALA A 45 6.00 -2.20 4.97
CA ALA A 45 5.59 -1.38 3.84
C ALA A 45 5.80 0.12 4.07
N GLU A 46 5.74 0.87 2.97
CA GLU A 46 5.56 2.32 2.97
C GLU A 46 4.06 2.64 2.97
N ALA A 47 3.68 3.68 3.72
CA ALA A 47 2.32 4.17 3.76
C ALA A 47 2.02 5.00 2.50
N HIS A 48 1.05 4.55 1.70
CA HIS A 48 0.61 5.22 0.50
C HIS A 48 -0.78 5.87 0.71
N HIS A 49 -0.84 7.20 0.67
CA HIS A 49 -2.10 7.95 0.77
C HIS A 49 -2.83 7.97 -0.57
N LEU A 50 -4.04 7.44 -0.59
CA LEU A 50 -4.92 7.50 -1.75
C LEU A 50 -5.40 8.92 -2.01
N LEU A 51 -5.53 9.26 -3.30
CA LEU A 51 -5.84 10.61 -3.76
C LEU A 51 -7.27 10.67 -4.32
N SER A 52 -7.87 11.86 -4.28
CA SER A 52 -9.08 12.21 -5.01
C SER A 52 -8.89 13.60 -5.61
N GLY A 53 -9.02 13.71 -6.94
CA GLY A 53 -8.73 14.97 -7.66
C GLY A 53 -7.31 15.50 -7.42
N GLY A 54 -6.31 14.62 -7.28
CA GLY A 54 -4.92 15.00 -6.99
C GLY A 54 -4.66 15.45 -5.55
N ARG A 55 -5.63 15.32 -4.64
CA ARG A 55 -5.51 15.69 -3.22
C ARG A 55 -5.62 14.45 -2.35
N ARG A 56 -4.84 14.39 -1.26
CA ARG A 56 -4.95 13.30 -0.27
C ARG A 56 -6.36 13.27 0.32
N ARG A 57 -6.96 12.08 0.39
CA ARG A 57 -8.31 11.87 0.95
C ARG A 57 -8.33 11.98 2.49
N GLY A 58 -7.22 11.66 3.14
CA GLY A 58 -7.07 11.64 4.60
C GLY A 58 -6.08 10.57 5.04
N HIS A 59 -5.80 10.46 6.33
CA HIS A 59 -4.90 9.44 6.88
C HIS A 59 -5.55 8.05 6.96
N GLU A 60 -6.87 8.02 6.98
CA GLU A 60 -7.72 6.83 6.95
C GLU A 60 -7.57 6.11 5.60
N TYR A 61 -7.40 6.87 4.52
CA TYR A 61 -7.25 6.38 3.16
C TYR A 61 -5.78 6.08 2.84
N THR A 62 -5.18 5.20 3.63
CA THR A 62 -3.78 4.77 3.50
C THR A 62 -3.71 3.27 3.30
N ILE A 63 -2.93 2.83 2.31
CA ILE A 63 -2.62 1.42 2.06
C ILE A 63 -1.12 1.14 2.20
N GLY A 64 -0.75 -0.10 2.50
CA GLY A 64 0.64 -0.53 2.59
C GLY A 64 1.18 -0.98 1.24
N LEU A 65 2.25 -0.36 0.75
CA LEU A 65 2.94 -0.74 -0.48
C LEU A 65 4.45 -0.92 -0.24
N CYS A 66 5.07 -1.94 -0.84
CA CYS A 66 6.53 -2.10 -0.80
C CYS A 66 7.22 -1.09 -1.75
N PRO A 67 8.56 -0.90 -1.64
CA PRO A 67 9.27 0.05 -2.50
C PRO A 67 9.05 -0.17 -4.00
N TRP A 68 8.92 -1.44 -4.43
CA TRP A 68 8.56 -1.76 -5.81
C TRP A 68 7.15 -1.27 -6.16
N HIS A 69 6.10 -1.79 -5.51
CA HIS A 69 4.71 -1.46 -5.84
C HIS A 69 4.35 0.01 -5.59
N HIS A 70 5.09 0.71 -4.73
CA HIS A 70 4.91 2.14 -4.47
C HIS A 70 5.67 3.01 -5.49
N ARG A 71 7.00 2.90 -5.52
CA ARG A 71 7.91 3.87 -6.18
C ARG A 71 8.71 3.27 -7.34
N ALA A 72 8.40 2.05 -7.77
CA ALA A 72 9.17 1.29 -8.77
C ALA A 72 10.64 1.05 -8.38
N VAL A 73 10.95 0.96 -7.08
CA VAL A 73 12.31 0.64 -6.62
C VAL A 73 12.47 -0.88 -6.60
N PRO A 74 13.32 -1.47 -7.46
CA PRO A 74 13.49 -2.92 -7.51
C PRO A 74 14.20 -3.45 -6.26
N PRO A 75 13.93 -4.70 -5.86
CA PRO A 75 14.60 -5.36 -4.75
C PRO A 75 16.03 -5.81 -5.08
N PHE A 76 16.43 -5.79 -6.36
CA PHE A 76 17.75 -6.18 -6.84
C PHE A 76 18.29 -5.11 -7.80
N GLU A 77 19.57 -4.75 -7.67
CA GLU A 77 20.17 -3.60 -8.37
C GLU A 77 20.17 -3.73 -9.90
N SER A 78 20.27 -4.95 -10.44
CA SER A 78 20.35 -5.21 -11.88
C SER A 78 19.00 -5.41 -12.57
N ALA A 79 17.89 -5.34 -11.84
CA ALA A 79 16.57 -5.65 -12.39
C ALA A 79 16.00 -4.47 -13.20
N GLY A 80 15.76 -4.70 -14.50
CA GLY A 80 15.08 -3.74 -15.36
C GLY A 80 13.59 -3.60 -15.01
N THR A 81 13.05 -2.39 -15.13
CA THR A 81 11.63 -2.09 -14.84
C THR A 81 10.67 -3.01 -15.60
N ALA A 82 10.94 -3.31 -16.87
CA ALA A 82 10.08 -4.18 -17.67
C ALA A 82 10.02 -5.61 -17.12
N ASP A 83 11.17 -6.17 -16.71
CA ASP A 83 11.22 -7.50 -16.09
C ASP A 83 10.52 -7.53 -14.74
N MET A 84 10.68 -6.46 -13.96
CA MET A 84 10.01 -6.29 -12.68
C MET A 84 8.49 -6.22 -12.83
N VAL A 85 7.98 -5.47 -13.82
CA VAL A 85 6.55 -5.42 -14.14
C VAL A 85 6.04 -6.80 -14.57
N ARG A 86 6.80 -7.53 -15.40
CA ARG A 86 6.44 -8.89 -15.83
C ARG A 86 6.40 -9.87 -14.66
N MET A 87 7.36 -9.80 -13.75
CA MET A 87 7.52 -10.75 -12.65
C MET A 87 6.58 -10.46 -11.47
N PHE A 88 6.49 -9.21 -11.06
CA PHE A 88 5.83 -8.79 -9.82
C PHE A 88 4.58 -7.91 -10.05
N GLY A 89 4.28 -7.59 -11.30
CA GLY A 89 3.23 -6.66 -11.68
C GLY A 89 3.66 -5.19 -11.62
N PRO A 90 2.83 -4.29 -12.17
CA PRO A 90 3.06 -2.84 -12.18
C PRO A 90 3.12 -2.24 -10.78
N SER A 91 3.79 -1.09 -10.67
CA SER A 91 3.73 -0.18 -9.54
C SER A 91 2.93 1.08 -9.86
N VAL A 92 2.54 1.83 -8.83
CA VAL A 92 1.91 3.14 -9.00
C VAL A 92 2.80 4.05 -9.87
N ALA A 93 4.11 4.05 -9.62
CA ALA A 93 5.07 4.85 -10.37
C ALA A 93 5.28 4.39 -11.83
N THR A 94 5.04 3.12 -12.16
CA THR A 94 5.10 2.63 -13.56
C THR A 94 3.86 2.98 -14.38
N GLY A 95 2.75 3.36 -13.73
CA GLY A 95 1.55 3.83 -14.39
C GLY A 95 0.26 3.45 -13.65
N SER A 96 -0.50 4.48 -13.25
CA SER A 96 -1.78 4.33 -12.53
C SER A 96 -2.74 3.37 -13.22
N ARG A 97 -2.95 3.50 -14.54
CA ARG A 97 -3.89 2.66 -15.28
C ARG A 97 -3.54 1.17 -15.19
N ALA A 98 -2.30 0.80 -15.52
CA ALA A 98 -1.86 -0.60 -15.47
C ALA A 98 -1.90 -1.16 -14.03
N PHE A 99 -1.57 -0.33 -13.04
CA PHE A 99 -1.66 -0.68 -11.63
C PHE A 99 -3.10 -1.02 -11.23
N HIS A 100 -4.06 -0.15 -11.54
CA HIS A 100 -5.48 -0.37 -11.21
C HIS A 100 -6.11 -1.49 -12.02
N GLU A 101 -5.73 -1.67 -13.30
CA GLU A 101 -6.13 -2.85 -14.10
C GLU A 101 -5.69 -4.17 -13.45
N ARG A 102 -4.56 -4.16 -12.74
CA ARG A 102 -3.97 -5.36 -12.14
C ARG A 102 -4.48 -5.68 -10.74
N TYR A 103 -4.70 -4.65 -9.92
CA TYR A 103 -4.95 -4.78 -8.49
C TYR A 103 -6.30 -4.24 -8.03
N GLY A 104 -7.08 -3.64 -8.92
CA GLY A 104 -8.34 -2.99 -8.58
C GLY A 104 -8.18 -1.49 -8.34
N THR A 105 -9.30 -0.83 -8.16
CA THR A 105 -9.45 0.60 -7.87
C THR A 105 -8.90 0.97 -6.49
N ASP A 106 -8.68 2.26 -6.26
CA ASP A 106 -8.28 2.79 -4.94
C ASP A 106 -9.25 2.37 -3.82
N ASP A 107 -10.55 2.30 -4.09
CA ASP A 107 -11.55 1.91 -3.09
C ASP A 107 -11.51 0.40 -2.81
N GLU A 108 -11.34 -0.45 -3.82
CA GLU A 108 -11.15 -1.90 -3.63
C GLU A 108 -9.85 -2.21 -2.87
N LEU A 109 -8.78 -1.48 -3.15
CA LEU A 109 -7.51 -1.61 -2.44
C LEU A 109 -7.62 -1.17 -0.98
N LEU A 110 -8.36 -0.08 -0.73
CA LEU A 110 -8.64 0.36 0.62
C LEU A 110 -9.49 -0.66 1.38
N GLU A 111 -10.54 -1.19 0.75
CA GLU A 111 -11.37 -2.23 1.35
C GLU A 111 -10.54 -3.46 1.74
N TYR A 112 -9.66 -3.92 0.85
CA TYR A 112 -8.74 -5.01 1.15
C TYR A 112 -7.83 -4.67 2.35
N GLN A 113 -7.30 -3.45 2.41
CA GLN A 113 -6.51 -2.99 3.55
C GLN A 113 -7.31 -2.95 4.87
N GLU A 114 -8.57 -2.53 4.83
CA GLU A 114 -9.46 -2.54 6.00
C GLU A 114 -9.72 -3.96 6.49
N GLN A 115 -9.92 -4.92 5.58
CA GLN A 115 -10.11 -6.33 5.94
C GLN A 115 -8.89 -6.88 6.69
N LEU A 116 -7.67 -6.56 6.23
CA LEU A 116 -6.44 -6.95 6.91
C LEU A 116 -6.29 -6.30 8.29
N LEU A 117 -6.62 -5.01 8.41
CA LEU A 117 -6.59 -4.30 9.69
C LEU A 117 -7.61 -4.88 10.68
N ALA A 118 -8.81 -5.20 10.21
CA ALA A 118 -9.85 -5.83 11.03
C ALA A 118 -9.40 -7.21 11.52
N GLY A 119 -8.86 -8.05 10.64
CA GLY A 119 -8.33 -9.37 11.00
C GLY A 119 -7.19 -9.28 12.02
N ALA A 120 -6.23 -8.37 11.81
CA ALA A 120 -5.13 -8.17 12.75
C ALA A 120 -5.60 -7.73 14.13
N ARG A 121 -6.59 -6.82 14.20
CA ARG A 121 -7.19 -6.37 15.45
C ARG A 121 -7.96 -7.48 16.17
N ALA A 122 -8.60 -8.39 15.44
CA ALA A 122 -9.29 -9.54 16.02
C ALA A 122 -8.27 -10.49 16.69
N VAL A 123 -7.19 -10.84 15.97
CA VAL A 123 -6.12 -11.69 16.52
C VAL A 123 -5.47 -11.06 17.76
N MET A 124 -5.17 -9.75 17.73
CA MET A 124 -4.61 -9.06 18.89
C MET A 124 -5.54 -9.08 20.12
N ARG A 125 -6.86 -9.08 19.91
CA ARG A 125 -7.84 -9.18 21.01
C ARG A 125 -7.87 -10.57 21.61
N GLU A 126 -7.75 -11.63 20.79
CA GLU A 126 -7.75 -13.02 21.26
C GLU A 126 -6.49 -13.37 22.05
N VAL A 127 -5.33 -12.82 21.67
CA VAL A 127 -4.04 -13.07 22.35
C VAL A 127 -3.90 -12.27 23.65
N ALA A 128 -4.71 -11.23 23.85
CA ALA A 128 -4.68 -10.38 25.03
C ALA A 128 -5.55 -10.88 26.21
N VAL A 129 -6.11 -12.10 26.10
CA VAL A 129 -6.90 -12.80 27.13
C VAL A 129 -6.02 -13.84 27.81
#